data_AF-A0A9W9VF02-F1
#
_entry.id   AF-A0A9W9VF02-F1
#
_cell.length_a   1.000
_cell.length_b   1.000
_cell.length_c   1.000
_cell.angle_alpha   90.00
_cell.angle_beta   90.00
_cell.angle_gamma   90.00
#
_symmetry.space_group_name_H-M   'P 1'
#
loop_
_entity.id
_entity.type
_entity.pdbx_description
1 polymer ?
#
loop_
_entity_poly.entity_id
_entity_poly.type
_entity_poly.pdbx_seq_one_letter_code
_entity_poly.pdbx_strand_id
1 'polypeptide(L)'
;MPIDFSDNSSSIYSRPLDAAKHETSANTLPNIPSIGLSVPEINILDHQISMARGSTMALEMTRSRLQLCKGQINIPHADLRRQKLRQKAQQERENEFYRDCFRMFRQLIITIMESTQNLVLQYHFHPGKGPVKDPRLIRTIILLRVALDKSRAEETEAEKQLKQQWGVPSPLSSASGWL
;
A
#
# COMPACT_ATOMS: atom_id res chain seq x y z
N MET A 1 -25.35 8.68 -55.51
CA MET A 1 -24.81 8.23 -54.21
C MET A 1 -23.30 8.34 -54.25
N PRO A 2 -22.70 9.49 -53.87
CA PRO A 2 -21.29 9.59 -53.55
C PRO A 2 -21.08 9.59 -52.04
N ILE A 3 -20.04 8.89 -51.60
CA ILE A 3 -19.53 8.84 -50.24
C ILE A 3 -18.52 9.97 -50.11
N ASP A 4 -18.83 10.99 -49.30
CA ASP A 4 -17.86 12.01 -48.90
C ASP A 4 -17.18 11.55 -47.61
N PHE A 5 -15.90 11.20 -47.71
CA PHE A 5 -14.96 11.17 -46.60
C PHE A 5 -14.47 12.61 -46.38
N SER A 6 -15.08 13.33 -45.43
CA SER A 6 -14.38 14.44 -44.78
C SER A 6 -14.04 14.03 -43.34
N ASP A 7 -12.85 13.46 -43.22
CA ASP A 7 -12.10 13.45 -41.98
C ASP A 7 -11.91 14.90 -41.55
N ASN A 8 -12.56 15.31 -40.45
CA ASN A 8 -12.15 16.51 -39.74
C ASN A 8 -12.42 16.37 -38.24
N SER A 9 -11.48 15.68 -37.60
CA SER A 9 -10.94 15.99 -36.28
C SER A 9 -11.88 16.74 -35.32
N SER A 10 -12.53 15.99 -34.42
CA SER A 10 -13.03 16.51 -33.15
C SER A 10 -11.86 16.87 -32.22
N SER A 11 -11.10 17.90 -32.61
CA SER A 11 -10.04 18.48 -31.79
C SER A 11 -10.63 19.50 -30.83
N ILE A 12 -10.39 19.29 -29.55
CA ILE A 12 -10.81 20.18 -28.44
C ILE A 12 -10.08 21.54 -28.50
N TYR A 13 -9.09 21.67 -29.39
CA TYR A 13 -8.30 22.89 -29.59
C TYR A 13 -8.82 23.81 -30.70
N SER A 14 -9.85 23.40 -31.45
CA SER A 14 -10.46 24.24 -32.48
C SER A 14 -11.62 25.04 -31.88
N ARG A 15 -11.32 26.08 -31.09
CA ARG A 15 -12.31 27.11 -30.76
C ARG A 15 -12.14 28.29 -31.73
N PRO A 16 -13.20 28.76 -32.40
CA PRO A 16 -13.16 30.04 -33.10
C PRO A 16 -12.88 31.13 -32.08
N LEU A 17 -11.91 31.99 -32.38
CA LEU A 17 -11.51 33.10 -31.54
C LEU A 17 -12.48 34.28 -31.70
N ASP A 18 -13.78 34.06 -31.46
CA ASP A 18 -14.76 35.14 -31.36
C ASP A 18 -15.98 34.64 -30.59
N ALA A 19 -15.97 34.83 -29.27
CA ALA A 19 -17.15 34.72 -28.44
C ALA A 19 -17.23 35.98 -27.56
N ALA A 20 -18.28 36.74 -27.82
CA ALA A 20 -18.58 38.05 -27.28
C ALA A 20 -18.44 38.09 -25.74
N LYS A 21 -17.89 39.21 -25.26
CA LYS A 21 -17.93 39.61 -23.84
C LYS A 21 -19.39 39.75 -23.42
N HIS A 22 -19.93 38.73 -22.76
CA HIS A 22 -21.15 38.87 -22.00
C HIS A 22 -20.82 39.55 -20.68
N GLU A 23 -21.08 40.84 -20.62
CA GLU A 23 -21.23 41.58 -19.38
C GLU A 23 -22.30 40.89 -18.53
N THR A 24 -21.93 40.44 -17.34
CA THR A 24 -22.87 40.13 -16.27
C THR A 24 -22.58 41.09 -15.13
N SER A 25 -23.59 41.91 -14.86
CA SER A 25 -23.58 43.03 -13.94
C SER A 25 -23.64 42.58 -12.48
N ALA A 26 -23.03 43.40 -11.63
CA ALA A 26 -23.27 43.60 -10.19
C ALA A 26 -23.00 42.42 -9.24
N ASN A 27 -21.81 42.42 -8.63
CA ASN A 27 -21.68 42.25 -7.19
C ASN A 27 -20.56 43.15 -6.65
N THR A 28 -20.94 44.00 -5.71
CA THR A 28 -20.18 45.10 -5.10
C THR A 28 -18.89 44.63 -4.43
N LEU A 29 -17.73 45.07 -4.90
CA LEU A 29 -16.47 45.02 -4.16
C LEU A 29 -16.36 46.28 -3.27
N PRO A 30 -16.03 46.18 -1.97
CA PRO A 30 -15.47 47.32 -1.26
C PRO A 30 -14.02 47.49 -1.73
N ASN A 31 -13.77 48.55 -2.47
CA ASN A 31 -12.43 49.00 -2.86
C ASN A 31 -11.70 49.48 -1.59
N ILE A 32 -10.68 48.75 -1.14
CA ILE A 32 -9.79 49.18 -0.06
C ILE A 32 -8.46 49.59 -0.72
N PRO A 33 -7.97 50.82 -0.51
CA PRO A 33 -6.74 51.29 -1.13
C PRO A 33 -5.53 50.49 -0.64
N SER A 34 -4.68 50.12 -1.59
CA SER A 34 -3.41 49.43 -1.41
C SER A 34 -2.41 50.30 -0.64
N ILE A 35 -2.28 50.02 0.66
CA ILE A 35 -1.18 50.54 1.49
C ILE A 35 -0.15 49.42 1.63
N GLY A 36 1.05 49.72 1.15
CA GLY A 36 2.15 48.77 1.00
C GLY A 36 2.56 48.09 2.30
N LEU A 37 2.50 46.76 2.27
CA LEU A 37 3.33 45.81 3.00
C LEU A 37 3.37 44.58 2.10
N SER A 38 4.54 44.23 1.57
CA SER A 38 4.73 43.11 0.64
C SER A 38 4.56 41.77 1.36
N VAL A 39 3.31 41.42 1.67
CA VAL A 39 2.88 40.05 1.93
C VAL A 39 2.63 39.43 0.56
N PRO A 40 3.05 38.17 0.29
CA PRO A 40 2.69 37.52 -0.97
C PRO A 40 1.18 37.62 -1.14
N GLU A 41 0.74 38.27 -2.23
CA GLU A 41 -0.66 38.37 -2.60
C GLU A 41 -1.14 36.95 -2.89
N ILE A 42 -1.72 36.30 -1.88
CA ILE A 42 -2.30 34.97 -2.04
C ILE A 42 -3.49 35.20 -2.97
N ASN A 43 -3.40 34.66 -4.19
CA ASN A 43 -4.49 34.66 -5.14
C ASN A 43 -5.76 34.21 -4.42
N ILE A 44 -6.83 35.00 -4.52
CA ILE A 44 -8.10 34.74 -3.82
C ILE A 44 -8.60 33.34 -4.19
N LEU A 45 -8.36 32.90 -5.43
CA LEU A 45 -8.65 31.54 -5.89
C LEU A 45 -7.82 30.50 -5.13
N ASP A 46 -6.52 30.71 -4.95
CA ASP A 46 -5.67 29.77 -4.21
C ASP A 46 -6.04 29.72 -2.73
N HIS A 47 -6.46 30.85 -2.14
CA HIS A 47 -7.02 30.88 -0.79
C HIS A 47 -8.32 30.08 -0.72
N GLN A 48 -9.24 30.25 -1.68
CA GLN A 48 -10.49 29.48 -1.73
C GLN A 48 -10.24 27.98 -1.94
N ILE A 49 -9.31 27.62 -2.82
CA ILE A 49 -8.88 26.23 -3.04
C ILE A 49 -8.26 25.66 -1.76
N SER A 50 -7.40 26.42 -1.08
CA SER A 50 -6.80 26.03 0.20
C SER A 50 -7.84 25.81 1.29
N MET A 51 -8.81 26.73 1.42
CA MET A 51 -9.98 26.61 2.31
C MET A 51 -10.81 25.36 1.98
N ALA A 52 -10.89 25.00 0.69
CA ALA A 52 -11.50 23.77 0.20
C ALA A 52 -10.54 22.56 0.19
N ARG A 53 -9.39 22.65 0.88
CA ARG A 53 -8.35 21.60 1.01
C ARG A 53 -7.83 21.05 -0.33
N GLY A 54 -7.71 21.91 -1.33
CA GLY A 54 -7.32 21.54 -2.69
C GLY A 54 -8.46 21.04 -3.57
N SER A 55 -9.71 21.04 -3.09
CA SER A 55 -10.86 20.67 -3.90
C SER A 55 -11.24 21.82 -4.84
N THR A 56 -11.06 21.61 -6.14
CA THR A 56 -11.49 22.53 -7.21
C THR A 56 -12.84 22.15 -7.82
N MET A 57 -13.49 21.10 -7.30
CA MET A 57 -14.76 20.61 -7.83
C MET A 57 -15.95 21.37 -7.25
N ALA A 58 -16.86 21.79 -8.13
CA ALA A 58 -18.21 22.23 -7.83
C ALA A 58 -19.02 21.08 -7.21
N LEU A 59 -19.02 20.98 -5.88
CA LEU A 59 -19.69 19.92 -5.12
C LEU A 59 -21.18 19.86 -5.47
N GLU A 60 -21.81 21.02 -5.62
CA GLU A 60 -23.19 21.23 -6.04
C GLU A 60 -23.56 20.58 -7.38
N MET A 61 -22.58 20.42 -8.30
CA MET A 61 -22.78 19.75 -9.59
C MET A 61 -22.49 18.24 -9.54
N THR A 62 -22.02 17.74 -8.40
CA THR A 62 -21.62 16.35 -8.22
C THR A 62 -22.80 15.50 -7.73
N ARG A 63 -22.81 14.19 -8.03
CA ARG A 63 -23.88 13.28 -7.59
C ARG A 63 -24.07 13.30 -6.06
N SER A 64 -25.31 13.30 -5.59
CA SER A 64 -25.71 13.43 -4.17
C SER A 64 -24.98 12.52 -3.19
N ARG A 65 -24.70 11.26 -3.55
CA ARG A 65 -23.90 10.35 -2.70
C ARG A 65 -22.47 10.86 -2.48
N LEU A 66 -21.87 11.46 -3.50
CA LEU A 66 -20.51 11.99 -3.43
C LEU A 66 -20.49 13.34 -2.69
N GLN A 67 -21.54 14.16 -2.83
CA GLN A 67 -21.74 15.36 -2.02
C GLN A 67 -21.78 15.02 -0.53
N LEU A 68 -22.55 14.00 -0.13
CA LEU A 68 -22.61 13.53 1.26
C LEU A 68 -21.24 13.04 1.75
N CYS A 69 -20.55 12.19 0.98
CA CYS A 69 -19.23 11.69 1.36
C CYS A 69 -18.16 12.80 1.47
N LYS A 70 -18.19 13.80 0.59
CA LYS A 70 -17.26 14.94 0.63
C LYS A 70 -17.66 16.01 1.65
N GLY A 71 -18.96 16.11 1.99
CA GLY A 71 -19.48 17.04 2.99
C GLY A 71 -19.34 16.55 4.42
N GLN A 72 -19.22 15.24 4.66
CA GLN A 72 -19.34 14.65 6.01
C GLN A 72 -18.02 14.29 6.71
N ILE A 73 -16.85 14.40 6.08
CA ILE A 73 -15.61 13.94 6.73
C ILE A 73 -14.62 15.10 6.89
N ASN A 74 -14.89 15.93 7.89
CA ASN A 74 -13.96 16.94 8.39
C ASN A 74 -13.00 16.32 9.41
N ILE A 75 -12.22 15.30 9.01
CA ILE A 75 -11.07 14.90 9.83
C ILE A 75 -10.07 16.07 9.75
N PRO A 76 -9.67 16.69 10.87
CA PRO A 76 -8.73 17.80 10.83
C PRO A 76 -7.38 17.30 10.30
N HIS A 77 -6.65 18.15 9.57
CA HIS A 77 -5.37 17.77 8.95
C HIS A 77 -4.38 17.14 9.94
N ALA A 78 -4.40 17.57 11.21
CA ALA A 78 -3.61 16.98 12.28
C ALA A 78 -3.97 15.51 12.55
N ASP A 79 -5.25 15.17 12.53
CA ASP A 79 -5.75 13.80 12.77
C ASP A 79 -5.44 12.90 11.58
N LEU A 80 -5.58 13.43 10.36
CA LEU A 80 -5.18 12.71 9.15
C LEU A 80 -3.68 12.39 9.16
N ARG A 81 -2.84 13.36 9.58
CA ARG A 81 -1.39 13.15 9.73
C ARG A 81 -1.08 12.08 10.79
N ARG A 82 -1.75 12.14 11.95
CA ARG A 82 -1.62 11.12 13.01
C ARG A 82 -2.03 9.74 12.52
N GLN A 83 -3.14 9.65 11.78
CA GLN A 83 -3.62 8.39 11.21
C GLN A 83 -2.64 7.84 10.17
N LYS A 84 -2.10 8.69 9.28
CA LYS A 84 -1.08 8.28 8.30
C LYS A 84 0.21 7.79 8.95
N LEU A 85 0.66 8.44 10.03
CA LEU A 85 1.81 7.97 10.81
C LEU A 85 1.54 6.60 11.44
N ARG A 86 0.35 6.37 12.00
CA ARG A 86 -0.04 5.05 12.53
C ARG A 86 -0.07 3.98 11.44
N GLN A 87 -0.67 4.28 10.29
CA GLN A 87 -0.70 3.36 9.13
C GLN A 87 0.71 3.02 8.66
N LYS A 88 1.59 4.03 8.53
CA LYS A 88 2.97 3.82 8.14
C LYS A 88 3.71 2.92 9.14
N ALA A 89 3.59 3.19 10.43
CA ALA A 89 4.22 2.38 11.47
C ALA A 89 3.70 0.93 11.48
N GLN A 90 2.41 0.72 11.22
CA GLN A 90 1.84 -0.62 11.07
C GLN A 90 2.42 -1.32 9.84
N GLN A 91 2.47 -0.63 8.70
CA GLN A 91 2.99 -1.21 7.46
C GLN A 91 4.48 -1.52 7.54
N GLU A 92 5.26 -0.74 8.28
CA GLU A 92 6.67 -1.02 8.56
C GLU A 92 6.83 -2.32 9.36
N ARG A 93 6.00 -2.55 10.39
CA ARG A 93 6.01 -3.82 11.15
C ARG A 93 5.59 -5.01 10.31
N GLU A 94 4.55 -4.87 9.49
CA GLU A 94 4.12 -5.93 8.57
C GLU A 94 5.21 -6.28 7.56
N ASN A 95 5.86 -5.26 6.98
CA ASN A 95 6.99 -5.47 6.08
C ASN A 95 8.18 -6.16 6.77
N GLU A 96 8.46 -5.83 8.02
CA GLU A 96 9.51 -6.49 8.81
C GLU A 96 9.19 -7.96 9.04
N PHE A 97 7.94 -8.28 9.44
CA PHE A 97 7.46 -9.65 9.55
C PHE A 97 7.65 -10.44 8.24
N TYR A 98 7.20 -9.91 7.11
CA TYR A 98 7.36 -10.59 5.83
C TYR A 98 8.82 -10.77 5.42
N ARG A 99 9.71 -9.82 5.77
CA ARG A 99 11.15 -9.97 5.55
C ARG A 99 11.74 -11.10 6.35
N ASP A 100 11.32 -11.27 7.61
CA ASP A 100 11.78 -12.35 8.46
C ASP A 100 11.28 -13.70 7.97
N CYS A 101 9.98 -13.82 7.63
CA CYS A 101 9.43 -15.02 7.00
C CYS A 101 10.23 -15.39 5.73
N PHE A 102 10.45 -14.42 4.84
CA PHE A 102 11.21 -14.67 3.62
C PHE A 102 12.64 -15.11 3.89
N ARG A 103 13.31 -14.53 4.89
CA ARG A 103 14.67 -14.92 5.29
C ARG A 103 14.70 -16.39 5.73
N MET A 104 13.73 -16.81 6.55
CA MET A 104 13.62 -18.17 7.02
C MET A 104 13.36 -19.16 5.89
N PHE A 105 12.38 -18.88 5.03
CA PHE A 105 12.09 -19.71 3.86
C PHE A 105 13.30 -19.84 2.93
N ARG A 106 14.00 -18.73 2.68
CA ARG A 106 15.20 -18.74 1.85
C ARG A 106 16.31 -19.60 2.46
N GLN A 107 16.52 -19.52 3.78
CA GLN A 107 17.51 -20.35 4.47
C GLN A 107 17.17 -21.84 4.37
N LEU A 108 15.89 -22.20 4.49
CA LEU A 108 15.42 -23.57 4.29
C LEU A 108 15.68 -24.05 2.86
N ILE A 109 15.35 -23.23 1.84
CA ILE A 109 15.61 -23.55 0.43
C ILE A 109 17.10 -23.79 0.16
N ILE A 110 17.98 -22.92 0.67
CA ILE A 110 19.43 -23.08 0.52
C ILE A 110 19.88 -24.42 1.10
N THR A 111 19.43 -24.74 2.31
CA THR A 111 19.77 -26.00 2.99
C THR A 111 19.27 -27.22 2.20
N ILE A 112 18.06 -27.15 1.65
CA ILE A 112 17.50 -28.20 0.78
C ILE A 112 18.33 -28.36 -0.49
N MET A 113 18.69 -27.26 -1.16
CA MET A 113 19.51 -27.29 -2.36
C MET A 113 20.89 -27.91 -2.09
N GLU A 114 21.57 -27.47 -1.02
CA GLU A 114 22.88 -28.00 -0.63
C GLU A 114 22.81 -29.51 -0.31
N SER A 115 21.79 -29.93 0.44
CA SER A 115 21.60 -31.36 0.77
C SER A 115 21.30 -32.20 -0.48
N THR A 116 20.49 -31.68 -1.41
CA THR A 116 20.13 -32.35 -2.66
C THR A 116 21.34 -32.48 -3.58
N GLN A 117 22.14 -31.41 -3.73
CA GLN A 117 23.37 -31.45 -4.51
C GLN A 117 24.36 -32.47 -3.94
N ASN A 118 24.56 -32.48 -2.61
CA ASN A 118 25.41 -33.46 -1.95
C ASN A 118 24.96 -34.91 -2.22
N LEU A 119 23.65 -35.16 -2.22
CA LEU A 119 23.06 -36.46 -2.50
C LEU A 119 23.21 -36.89 -3.97
N VAL A 120 22.96 -35.97 -4.90
CA VAL A 120 23.10 -36.22 -6.35
C VAL A 120 24.55 -36.56 -6.69
N LEU A 121 25.51 -35.76 -6.21
CA LEU A 121 26.93 -36.03 -6.43
C LEU A 121 27.32 -37.42 -5.87
N GLN A 122 26.81 -37.79 -4.70
CA GLN A 122 27.08 -39.09 -4.10
C GLN A 122 26.55 -40.26 -4.93
N TYR A 123 25.31 -40.18 -5.42
CA TYR A 123 24.72 -41.20 -6.28
C TYR A 123 25.55 -41.41 -7.56
N HIS A 124 26.05 -40.34 -8.16
CA HIS A 124 26.88 -40.41 -9.37
C HIS A 124 28.29 -40.95 -9.12
N PHE A 125 28.92 -40.64 -7.99
CA PHE A 125 30.31 -41.05 -7.73
C PHE A 125 30.46 -42.40 -7.02
N HIS A 126 29.42 -42.91 -6.33
CA HIS A 126 29.50 -44.18 -5.58
C HIS A 126 28.23 -45.05 -5.70
N PRO A 127 27.88 -45.53 -6.90
CA PRO A 127 26.63 -46.29 -7.14
C PRO A 127 26.59 -47.68 -6.46
N GLY A 128 27.73 -48.20 -5.98
CA GLY A 128 27.85 -49.54 -5.41
C GLY A 128 27.47 -49.69 -3.94
N LYS A 129 27.20 -48.61 -3.20
CA LYS A 129 26.73 -48.66 -1.80
C LYS A 129 25.22 -48.49 -1.79
N GLY A 130 24.49 -49.54 -1.40
CA GLY A 130 23.02 -49.48 -1.33
C GLY A 130 22.55 -48.29 -0.48
N PRO A 131 21.52 -47.55 -0.93
CA PRO A 131 21.17 -46.23 -0.37
C PRO A 131 20.75 -46.29 1.11
N VAL A 132 20.23 -47.42 1.57
CA VAL A 132 19.57 -47.57 2.87
C VAL A 132 20.53 -47.52 4.07
N LYS A 133 21.84 -47.75 3.88
CA LYS A 133 22.83 -47.77 4.97
C LYS A 133 23.92 -46.70 4.82
N ASP A 134 23.74 -45.74 3.92
CA ASP A 134 24.76 -44.72 3.70
C ASP A 134 24.81 -43.73 4.88
N PRO A 135 25.91 -43.66 5.65
CA PRO A 135 26.04 -42.77 6.80
C PRO A 135 25.86 -41.29 6.43
N ARG A 136 26.16 -40.92 5.18
CA ARG A 136 26.02 -39.54 4.69
C ARG A 136 24.57 -39.21 4.34
N LEU A 137 23.81 -40.14 3.74
CA LEU A 137 22.36 -39.99 3.54
C LEU A 137 21.63 -39.82 4.88
N ILE A 138 21.98 -40.64 5.86
CA ILE A 138 21.44 -40.53 7.22
C ILE A 138 21.77 -39.16 7.80
N ARG A 139 22.99 -38.66 7.60
CA ARG A 139 23.40 -37.31 8.02
C ARG A 139 22.62 -36.20 7.32
N THR A 140 22.38 -36.27 6.02
CA THR A 140 21.57 -35.26 5.29
C THR A 140 20.12 -35.29 5.74
N ILE A 141 19.52 -36.46 5.97
CA ILE A 141 18.17 -36.59 6.52
C ILE A 141 18.08 -35.92 7.89
N ILE A 142 19.06 -36.15 8.77
CA ILE A 142 19.11 -35.51 10.09
C ILE A 142 19.25 -33.99 9.95
N LEU A 143 20.15 -33.50 9.10
CA LEU A 143 20.33 -32.06 8.88
C LEU A 143 19.06 -31.38 8.38
N LEU A 144 18.36 -32.01 7.42
CA LEU A 144 17.10 -31.51 6.90
C LEU A 144 16.00 -31.48 7.96
N ARG A 145 15.89 -32.53 8.78
CA ARG A 145 14.93 -32.56 9.89
C ARG A 145 15.21 -31.45 10.90
N VAL A 146 16.46 -31.29 11.32
CA VAL A 146 16.86 -30.24 12.26
C VAL A 146 16.59 -28.85 11.69
N ALA A 147 16.88 -28.63 10.41
CA ALA A 147 16.61 -27.34 9.75
C ALA A 147 15.11 -27.06 9.64
N LEU A 148 14.30 -28.09 9.35
CA LEU A 148 12.85 -27.99 9.30
C LEU A 148 12.25 -27.68 10.68
N ASP A 149 12.68 -28.41 11.71
CA ASP A 149 12.21 -28.22 13.09
C ASP A 149 12.55 -26.81 13.58
N LYS A 150 13.76 -26.33 13.27
CA LYS A 150 14.18 -24.95 13.55
C LYS A 150 13.30 -23.93 12.83
N SER A 151 13.09 -24.11 11.51
CA SER A 151 12.23 -23.20 10.72
C SER A 151 10.81 -23.15 11.27
N ARG A 152 10.27 -24.30 11.69
CA ARG A 152 8.92 -24.40 12.26
C ARG A 152 8.83 -23.69 13.62
N ALA A 153 9.84 -23.85 14.48
CA ALA A 153 9.88 -23.18 15.77
C ALA A 153 9.92 -21.65 15.59
N GLU A 154 10.80 -21.17 14.72
CA GLU A 154 10.90 -19.75 14.39
C GLU A 154 9.59 -19.20 13.78
N GLU A 155 8.88 -20.00 12.98
CA GLU A 155 7.62 -19.61 12.35
C GLU A 155 6.52 -19.45 13.40
N THR A 156 6.42 -20.42 14.32
CA THR A 156 5.45 -20.35 15.43
C THR A 156 5.70 -19.17 16.36
N GLU A 157 6.97 -18.82 16.58
CA GLU A 157 7.34 -17.67 17.41
C GLU A 157 7.03 -16.34 16.69
N ALA A 158 7.34 -16.23 15.40
CA ALA A 158 6.99 -15.06 14.58
C ALA A 158 5.46 -14.86 14.51
N GLU A 159 4.70 -15.95 14.34
CA GLU A 159 3.24 -15.91 14.34
C GLU A 159 2.68 -15.45 15.70
N LYS A 160 3.23 -15.95 16.80
CA LYS A 160 2.84 -15.56 18.16
C LYS A 160 3.10 -14.07 18.40
N GLN A 161 4.27 -13.58 18.01
CA GLN A 161 4.62 -12.16 18.14
C GLN A 161 3.69 -11.27 17.31
N LEU A 162 3.37 -11.69 16.08
CA LEU A 162 2.41 -10.96 15.23
C LEU A 162 1.02 -10.91 15.86
N LYS A 163 0.51 -12.05 16.35
CA LYS A 163 -0.80 -12.12 17.04
C LYS A 163 -0.85 -11.22 18.28
N GLN A 164 0.24 -11.17 19.06
CA GLN A 164 0.35 -10.28 20.21
C GLN A 164 0.34 -8.80 19.79
N GLN A 165 1.04 -8.44 18.72
CA GLN A 165 1.07 -7.07 18.19
C GLN A 165 -0.28 -6.63 17.60
N TRP A 166 -1.04 -7.55 17.01
CA TRP A 166 -2.37 -7.29 16.47
C TRP A 166 -3.50 -7.36 17.52
N GLY A 167 -3.18 -7.76 18.75
CA GLY A 167 -4.18 -7.87 19.83
C GLY A 167 -5.22 -8.98 19.58
N VAL A 168 -4.86 -10.01 18.79
CA VAL A 168 -5.76 -11.15 18.56
C VAL A 168 -5.84 -11.96 19.86
N PRO A 169 -7.04 -12.19 20.44
CA PRO A 169 -7.18 -12.98 21.65
C PRO A 169 -6.60 -14.37 21.42
N SER A 170 -5.74 -14.83 22.34
CA SER A 170 -5.30 -16.22 22.34
C SER A 170 -6.54 -17.13 22.52
N PRO A 171 -6.71 -18.20 21.74
CA PRO A 171 -7.88 -19.08 21.83
C PRO A 171 -8.05 -19.73 23.22
N LEU A 172 -7.01 -19.75 24.05
CA LEU A 172 -7.11 -20.22 25.44
C LEU A 172 -7.71 -19.20 26.42
N SER A 173 -7.90 -17.93 26.02
CA SER A 173 -8.36 -16.87 26.93
C SER A 173 -9.86 -16.60 26.87
N SER A 174 -10.62 -17.30 26.02
CA SER A 174 -12.09 -17.14 25.90
C SER A 174 -12.91 -18.14 26.72
N ALA A 175 -12.28 -18.93 27.60
CA ALA A 175 -12.96 -19.98 28.37
C ALA A 175 -13.37 -19.57 29.81
N SER A 176 -13.46 -18.27 30.12
CA SER A 176 -13.85 -17.82 31.46
C SER A 176 -14.71 -16.56 31.37
N GLY A 177 -16.01 -16.73 31.20
CA GLY A 177 -16.92 -15.59 31.20
C GLY A 177 -18.37 -15.87 30.79
N TRP A 178 -18.89 -17.07 31.02
CA TRP A 178 -20.33 -17.34 31.04
C TRP A 178 -20.62 -18.48 32.01
N LEU A 179 -20.69 -18.15 33.29
CA LEU A 179 -21.47 -18.87 34.31
C LEU A 179 -22.17 -17.82 35.18
#